data_AF-A0A258P7G4-F1
#
_entry.id   AF-A0A258P7G4-F1
#
_cell.length_a   1.000
_cell.length_b   1.000
_cell.length_c   1.000
_cell.angle_alpha   90.00
_cell.angle_beta   90.00
_cell.angle_gamma   90.00
#
_symmetry.space_group_name_H-M   'P 1'
#
loop_
_entity.id
_entity.type
_entity.pdbx_description
1 polymer ?
#
loop_
_entity_poly.entity_id
_entity_poly.type
_entity_poly.pdbx_seq_one_letter_code
_entity_poly.pdbx_strand_id
1 'polypeptide(L)'
;MSLPPTFLPRCGLLLAAAALLSACAAPGTGSVATRYRCEHGIDFSVRFVDDSALIESSRASDVLFRDAGGQGASQTVYSNTRMRAEFGLGSGEREAVLRYPLLPLVARCVRDGKEVP
;
A
#
# COMPACT_ATOMS: atom_id res chain seq x y z
N MET A 1 15.74 32.12 -68.34
CA MET A 1 14.44 32.02 -69.04
C MET A 1 13.65 30.91 -68.37
N SER A 2 12.44 31.22 -67.88
CA SER A 2 11.31 30.33 -67.56
C SER A 2 11.40 29.27 -66.43
N LEU A 3 10.61 29.54 -65.37
CA LEU A 3 9.82 28.60 -64.53
C LEU A 3 8.70 27.92 -65.36
N PRO A 4 7.87 26.94 -64.90
CA PRO A 4 7.77 26.09 -63.67
C PRO A 4 7.41 24.60 -64.05
N PRO A 5 6.49 23.79 -63.46
CA PRO A 5 5.91 23.64 -62.10
C PRO A 5 5.90 22.15 -61.59
N THR A 6 5.98 21.89 -60.27
CA THR A 6 4.89 21.45 -59.36
C THR A 6 4.76 19.96 -58.95
N PHE A 7 4.42 19.82 -57.65
CA PHE A 7 3.57 18.81 -57.00
C PHE A 7 4.14 17.41 -56.73
N LEU A 8 5.01 17.34 -55.72
CA LEU A 8 5.26 16.12 -54.93
C LEU A 8 4.02 15.75 -54.06
N PRO A 9 3.81 14.45 -53.78
CA PRO A 9 2.50 13.86 -53.55
C PRO A 9 1.98 14.02 -52.12
N ARG A 10 0.70 14.36 -52.03
CA ARG A 10 -0.16 14.19 -50.85
C ARG A 10 -0.31 12.71 -50.52
N CYS A 11 0.53 12.12 -49.65
CA CYS A 11 0.22 10.83 -49.02
C CYS A 11 1.17 10.45 -47.86
N GLY A 12 1.60 11.42 -47.04
CA GLY A 12 2.64 11.17 -46.04
C GLY A 12 2.44 11.84 -44.70
N LEU A 13 1.19 12.04 -44.25
CA LEU A 13 0.96 12.78 -43.00
C LEU A 13 -0.23 12.26 -42.18
N LEU A 14 -0.33 10.95 -41.98
CA LEU A 14 -1.38 10.38 -41.09
C LEU A 14 -0.89 9.29 -40.11
N LEU A 15 0.40 8.95 -40.08
CA LEU A 15 0.89 7.81 -39.28
C LEU A 15 1.68 8.17 -38.01
N ALA A 16 1.90 9.45 -37.70
CA ALA A 16 2.76 9.85 -36.58
C ALA A 16 2.02 10.10 -35.24
N ALA A 17 0.68 10.05 -35.19
CA ALA A 17 -0.08 10.46 -34.00
C ALA A 17 -0.52 9.30 -33.08
N ALA A 18 -0.34 8.03 -33.47
CA ALA A 18 -0.90 6.89 -32.73
C ALA A 18 0.04 6.28 -31.66
N ALA A 19 1.30 6.74 -31.55
CA ALA A 19 2.31 6.08 -30.72
C ALA A 19 2.37 6.53 -29.25
N LEU A 20 1.53 7.47 -28.80
CA LEU A 20 1.61 8.06 -27.45
C LEU A 20 0.62 7.48 -26.42
N LEU A 21 -0.17 6.44 -26.76
CA LEU A 21 -1.24 5.93 -25.89
C LEU A 21 -0.90 4.64 -25.12
N SER A 22 0.33 4.14 -25.15
CA SER A 22 0.68 2.85 -24.53
C SER A 22 1.23 2.91 -23.10
N ALA A 23 1.14 4.04 -22.41
CA ALA A 23 1.72 4.20 -21.07
C ALA A 23 0.68 4.70 -20.06
N CYS A 24 -0.09 3.78 -19.47
CA CYS A 24 -0.58 3.83 -18.08
C CYS A 24 -1.41 2.58 -17.75
N ALA A 25 -0.88 1.39 -18.05
CA ALA A 25 -1.30 0.16 -17.37
C ALA A 25 -0.16 -0.23 -16.42
N ALA A 26 0.18 0.65 -15.47
CA ALA A 26 0.92 0.21 -14.32
C ALA A 26 -0.01 -0.75 -13.57
N PRO A 27 0.39 -2.01 -13.29
CA PRO A 27 -0.35 -2.82 -12.35
C PRO A 27 -0.44 -1.98 -11.09
N GLY A 28 -1.66 -1.55 -10.73
CA GLY A 28 -1.86 -0.88 -9.47
C GLY A 28 -1.25 -1.79 -8.42
N THR A 29 -0.20 -1.32 -7.76
CA THR A 29 0.37 -1.96 -6.58
C THR A 29 -0.69 -1.81 -5.50
N GLY A 30 -1.80 -2.54 -5.66
CA GLY A 30 -2.79 -2.74 -4.62
C GLY A 30 -2.00 -3.36 -3.48
N SER A 31 -1.70 -2.53 -2.48
CA SER A 31 -0.96 -2.92 -1.30
C SER A 31 -1.47 -4.28 -0.82
N VAL A 32 -0.64 -5.32 -0.85
CA VAL A 32 -1.15 -6.66 -0.60
C VAL A 32 -1.52 -6.79 0.87
N ALA A 33 -2.71 -7.33 1.14
CA ALA A 33 -3.18 -7.51 2.50
C ALA A 33 -2.31 -8.54 3.21
N THR A 34 -1.64 -8.11 4.27
CA THR A 34 -0.80 -8.97 5.10
C THR A 34 -1.61 -9.45 6.31
N ARG A 35 -1.67 -10.76 6.55
CA ARG A 35 -2.32 -11.30 7.75
C ARG A 35 -1.41 -11.36 8.96
N TYR A 36 -1.97 -11.03 10.11
CA TYR A 36 -1.35 -11.16 11.42
C TYR A 36 -2.21 -12.02 12.33
N ARG A 37 -1.55 -12.90 13.09
CA ARG A 37 -2.16 -13.62 14.20
C ARG A 37 -1.56 -13.09 15.50
N CYS A 38 -2.41 -12.72 16.42
CA CYS A 38 -2.02 -12.22 17.72
C CYS A 38 -2.40 -13.17 18.84
N GLU A 39 -1.87 -12.86 20.01
CA GLU A 39 -2.35 -13.40 21.29
C GLU A 39 -3.86 -13.16 21.47
N HIS A 40 -4.46 -13.89 22.41
CA HIS A 40 -5.90 -13.82 22.71
C HIS A 40 -6.82 -14.22 21.55
N GLY A 41 -6.29 -14.89 20.52
CA GLY A 41 -7.08 -15.37 19.38
C GLY A 41 -7.53 -14.24 18.44
N ILE A 42 -6.82 -13.11 18.45
CA ILE A 42 -7.10 -11.99 17.56
C ILE A 42 -6.39 -12.21 16.23
N ASP A 43 -7.14 -12.14 15.13
CA ASP A 43 -6.63 -12.19 13.76
C ASP A 43 -7.10 -10.97 12.97
N PHE A 44 -6.21 -10.43 12.15
CA PHE A 44 -6.53 -9.32 11.26
C PHE A 44 -5.67 -9.33 10.00
N SER A 45 -6.16 -8.71 8.93
CA SER A 45 -5.36 -8.30 7.78
C SER A 45 -5.06 -6.81 7.85
N VAL A 46 -3.87 -6.42 7.44
CA VAL A 46 -3.47 -5.03 7.29
C VAL A 46 -3.11 -4.72 5.86
N ARG A 47 -3.56 -3.55 5.39
CA ARG A 47 -3.19 -2.97 4.11
C ARG A 47 -2.59 -1.59 4.35
N PHE A 48 -1.36 -1.39 3.90
CA PHE A 48 -0.67 -0.10 4.01
C PHE A 48 -0.96 0.74 2.77
N VAL A 49 -1.65 1.87 2.93
CA VAL A 49 -2.01 2.78 1.83
C VAL A 49 -1.48 4.15 2.19
N ASP A 50 -0.50 4.62 1.43
CA ASP A 50 0.22 5.87 1.68
C ASP A 50 0.74 5.93 3.13
N ASP A 51 0.26 6.89 3.93
CA ASP A 51 0.59 7.06 5.36
C ASP A 51 -0.44 6.45 6.31
N SER A 52 -1.28 5.54 5.82
CA SER A 52 -2.33 4.89 6.61
C SER A 52 -2.20 3.36 6.59
N ALA A 53 -2.66 2.73 7.65
CA ALA A 53 -2.82 1.29 7.75
C ALA A 53 -4.31 0.99 7.93
N LEU A 54 -4.91 0.33 6.95
CA LEU A 54 -6.25 -0.23 7.05
C LEU A 54 -6.16 -1.60 7.73
N ILE A 55 -6.74 -1.74 8.91
CA ILE A 55 -6.83 -3.00 9.65
C ILE A 55 -8.23 -3.56 9.50
N GLU A 56 -8.33 -4.76 8.96
CA GLU A 56 -9.57 -5.50 8.77
C GLU A 56 -9.55 -6.76 9.64
N SER A 57 -10.52 -6.86 10.54
CA SER A 57 -10.74 -8.04 11.39
C SER A 57 -12.12 -8.62 11.09
N SER A 58 -12.41 -9.79 11.66
CA SER A 58 -13.74 -10.41 11.56
C SER A 58 -14.88 -9.55 12.13
N ARG A 59 -14.58 -8.56 12.98
CA ARG A 59 -15.58 -7.76 13.70
C ARG A 59 -15.66 -6.31 13.26
N ALA A 60 -14.56 -5.77 12.73
CA ALA A 60 -14.44 -4.35 12.44
C ALA A 60 -13.33 -4.08 11.41
N SER A 61 -13.48 -2.95 10.71
CA SER A 61 -12.44 -2.34 9.91
C SER A 61 -12.08 -0.99 10.53
N ASP A 62 -10.80 -0.73 10.73
CA ASP A 62 -10.29 0.48 11.35
C ASP A 62 -9.16 1.06 10.50
N VAL A 63 -9.15 2.38 10.33
CA VAL A 63 -8.05 3.10 9.68
C VAL A 63 -7.16 3.69 10.76
N LEU A 64 -5.86 3.47 10.63
CA LEU A 64 -4.83 4.00 11.52
C LEU A 64 -3.91 4.89 10.70
N PHE A 65 -3.52 6.03 11.27
CA PHE A 65 -2.64 6.98 10.62
C PHE A 65 -1.23 6.83 11.16
N ARG A 66 -0.23 7.05 10.31
CA ARG A 66 1.18 7.01 10.70
C ARG A 66 1.41 7.98 11.86
N ASP A 67 1.85 7.42 12.97
CA ASP A 67 2.27 8.14 14.16
C ASP A 67 3.80 8.23 14.09
N ALA A 68 4.38 9.36 14.52
CA ALA A 68 5.84 9.54 14.56
C ALA A 68 6.53 8.69 15.65
N GLY A 69 5.79 7.76 16.26
CA GLY A 69 6.30 6.78 17.20
C GLY A 69 7.15 5.70 16.52
N GLY A 70 8.04 5.10 17.31
CA GLY A 70 8.93 4.03 16.88
C GLY A 70 10.32 4.23 17.47
N GLN A 71 10.95 3.16 17.95
CA GLN A 71 12.29 3.20 18.55
C GLN A 71 13.39 2.78 17.56
N GLY A 72 13.05 2.47 16.30
CA GLY A 72 14.01 2.01 15.28
C GLY A 72 13.63 2.43 13.86
N ALA A 73 14.61 2.42 12.94
CA ALA A 73 14.45 2.89 11.56
C ALA A 73 13.39 2.10 10.75
N SER A 74 13.21 0.81 11.07
CA SER A 74 12.22 -0.06 10.43
C SER A 74 10.90 -0.15 11.20
N GLN A 75 10.86 0.35 12.44
CA GLN A 75 9.66 0.30 13.25
C GLN A 75 8.71 1.39 12.77
N THR A 76 7.50 0.98 12.38
CA THR A 76 6.44 1.91 11.97
C THR A 76 5.30 1.83 12.94
N VAL A 77 4.83 2.99 13.39
CA VAL A 77 3.73 3.06 14.34
C VAL A 77 2.56 3.74 13.66
N TYR A 78 1.39 3.15 13.82
CA TYR A 78 0.14 3.69 13.32
C TYR A 78 -0.84 3.77 14.50
N SER A 79 -1.65 4.82 14.57
CA SER A 79 -2.61 4.98 15.65
C SER A 79 -3.90 5.66 15.21
N ASN A 80 -4.95 5.44 16.00
CA ASN A 80 -6.18 6.20 15.98
C ASN A 80 -6.73 6.33 17.42
N THR A 81 -7.96 6.81 17.57
CA THR A 81 -8.60 6.99 18.88
C THR A 81 -8.89 5.69 19.63
N ARG A 82 -8.91 4.54 18.94
CA ARG A 82 -9.29 3.23 19.48
C ARG A 82 -8.11 2.30 19.74
N MET A 83 -7.07 2.36 18.91
CA MET A 83 -5.92 1.47 18.99
C MET A 83 -4.65 2.05 18.37
N ARG A 84 -3.52 1.48 18.78
CA ARG A 84 -2.18 1.76 18.27
C ARG A 84 -1.54 0.45 17.84
N ALA A 85 -1.00 0.41 16.62
CA ALA A 85 -0.31 -0.72 16.05
C ALA A 85 1.16 -0.35 15.81
N GLU A 86 2.07 -1.14 16.34
CA GLU A 86 3.51 -1.01 16.11
C GLU A 86 3.94 -2.19 15.24
N PHE A 87 4.43 -1.95 14.02
CA PHE A 87 4.89 -2.97 13.08
C PHE A 87 6.40 -2.91 12.89
N GLY A 88 6.98 -3.98 12.33
CA GLY A 88 8.42 -4.06 12.06
C GLY A 88 9.23 -4.36 13.31
N LEU A 89 8.65 -5.10 14.26
CA LEU A 89 9.31 -5.52 15.49
C LEU A 89 10.02 -6.87 15.29
N GLY A 90 10.92 -7.19 16.23
CA GLY A 90 11.67 -8.45 16.25
C GLY A 90 12.84 -8.47 15.24
N SER A 91 13.64 -9.54 15.26
CA SER A 91 14.81 -9.70 14.39
C SER A 91 14.47 -9.89 12.90
N GLY A 92 13.21 -10.21 12.60
CA GLY A 92 12.73 -10.42 11.23
C GLY A 92 11.73 -9.38 10.75
N GLU A 93 11.47 -8.30 11.49
CA GLU A 93 10.48 -7.26 11.14
C GLU A 93 9.06 -7.80 10.86
N ARG A 94 8.77 -9.01 11.37
CA ARG A 94 7.51 -9.76 11.18
C ARG A 94 6.61 -9.70 12.39
N GLU A 95 7.10 -9.15 13.49
CA GLU A 95 6.31 -8.98 14.70
C GLU A 95 5.61 -7.62 14.67
N ALA A 96 4.45 -7.58 15.30
CA ALA A 96 3.70 -6.37 15.55
C ALA A 96 3.13 -6.40 16.97
N VAL A 97 2.82 -5.23 17.52
CA VAL A 97 2.16 -5.08 18.81
C VAL A 97 0.93 -4.21 18.62
N LEU A 98 -0.23 -4.74 18.99
CA LEU A 98 -1.47 -3.98 19.10
C LEU A 98 -1.68 -3.54 20.55
N ARG A 99 -1.95 -2.26 20.75
CA ARG A 99 -2.35 -1.68 22.03
C ARG A 99 -3.71 -1.04 21.87
N TYR A 100 -4.63 -1.40 22.75
CA TYR A 100 -5.91 -0.71 22.88
C TYR A 100 -5.77 0.28 24.05
N PRO A 101 -5.97 1.59 23.88
CA PRO A 101 -5.92 2.51 25.02
C PRO A 101 -7.18 2.44 25.89
N LEU A 102 -8.33 2.12 25.27
CA LEU A 102 -9.63 2.04 25.94
C LEU A 102 -9.88 0.72 26.67
N LEU A 103 -9.02 -0.27 26.46
CA LEU A 103 -9.00 -1.57 27.13
C LEU A 103 -7.56 -1.81 27.56
N PRO A 104 -7.23 -2.23 28.78
CA PRO A 104 -5.84 -2.47 29.19
C PRO A 104 -5.25 -3.74 28.55
N LEU A 105 -5.31 -3.82 27.21
CA LEU A 105 -4.96 -4.98 26.40
C LEU A 105 -3.82 -4.61 25.46
N VAL A 106 -2.75 -5.40 25.54
CA VAL A 106 -1.63 -5.39 24.62
C VAL A 106 -1.52 -6.79 24.04
N ALA A 107 -1.61 -6.91 22.73
CA ALA A 107 -1.51 -8.20 22.05
C ALA A 107 -0.26 -8.20 21.17
N ARG A 108 0.61 -9.20 21.36
CA ARG A 108 1.72 -9.46 20.43
C ARG A 108 1.21 -10.23 19.24
N CYS A 109 1.67 -9.85 18.06
CA CYS A 109 1.22 -10.35 16.77
C CYS A 109 2.40 -10.80 15.93
N VAL A 110 2.21 -11.87 15.17
CA VAL A 110 3.18 -12.37 14.20
C VAL A 110 2.52 -12.43 12.83
N ARG A 111 3.29 -12.02 11.81
CA ARG A 111 2.85 -12.11 10.42
C ARG A 111 2.66 -13.56 10.01
N ASP A 112 1.42 -13.93 9.74
CA ASP A 112 1.10 -15.18 9.07
C ASP A 112 1.64 -15.05 7.64
N GLY A 113 2.53 -15.94 7.21
CA GLY A 113 3.18 -15.88 5.89
C GLY A 113 2.23 -16.09 4.70
N LYS A 114 0.93 -15.90 4.91
CA LYS A 114 -0.12 -15.95 3.91
C LYS A 114 -0.44 -14.52 3.46
N GLU A 115 0.20 -14.12 2.36
CA GLU A 115 -0.24 -12.99 1.56
C GLU A 115 -1.66 -13.28 1.07
N VAL A 116 -2.63 -12.39 1.34
CA VAL A 116 -4.00 -12.55 0.82
C VAL A 116 -4.10 -11.77 -0.50
N PRO A 117 -4.38 -12.43 -1.63
CA PRO A 117 -4.45 -11.80 -2.94
C PRO A 117 -5.61 -10.80 -3.06
#